data_AF-A0A919KDX6-F1
#
_entry.id   AF-A0A919KDX6-F1
#
_cell.length_a   1.000
_cell.length_b   1.000
_cell.length_c   1.000
_cell.angle_alpha   90.00
_cell.angle_beta   90.00
_cell.angle_gamma   90.00
#
_symmetry.space_group_name_H-M   'P 1'
#
loop_
_entity.id
_entity.type
_entity.pdbx_description
1 polymer ?
#
loop_
_entity_poly.entity_id
_entity_poly.type
_entity_poly.pdbx_seq_one_letter_code
_entity_poly.pdbx_strand_id
1 'polypeptide(L)'
;MRGVRWSALPARMRRLGRAHCAEAARATVAAGLTWQTCTALLHTTGPYAGAVAALLIVETTVVRTVSAALRYGGGCLLGVLVAVPAAWYARPQAAGLLLVVFASVLLARRDFLGHHGIHVPTTALITFALVRDRHSGELYSHLAEIVLGIAFGLACSALLFPAVRVRSAEHALEELRTLVARYLDALADTVVDRRPPRDVLGPAWEQDLDRALQRARTAVDEAHESVRWNPRPAARRRRWHLDHRVLRTLSEVAHELTATGRLLDAHPQAAGACGPGTGFAQPYARLLRTTALCAYSCRGGRPHPALPATRRALTRLGTARHGPPATGTEAGRLLRHLESALSCLSAPPPAPPVRTHRALGPLRPSSRR
;
A
#
# COMPACT_ATOMS: atom_id res chain seq x y z
N MET A 1 -7.66 36.73 -19.39
CA MET A 1 -6.28 36.23 -19.14
C MET A 1 -6.18 35.76 -17.70
N ARG A 2 -6.14 34.44 -17.46
CA ARG A 2 -6.15 33.83 -16.11
C ARG A 2 -4.71 33.52 -15.68
N GLY A 3 -4.26 34.16 -14.61
CA GLY A 3 -3.00 33.86 -13.94
C GLY A 3 -3.09 32.55 -13.15
N VAL A 4 -2.30 31.55 -13.56
CA VAL A 4 -2.16 30.27 -12.85
C VAL A 4 -1.24 30.47 -11.65
N ARG A 5 -1.74 30.15 -10.45
CA ARG A 5 -1.03 30.24 -9.17
C ARG A 5 0.00 29.10 -9.04
N TRP A 6 1.29 29.43 -8.98
CA TRP A 6 2.43 28.50 -8.89
C TRP A 6 2.91 28.15 -7.47
N SER A 7 2.10 28.36 -6.42
CA SER A 7 2.60 28.29 -5.03
C SER A 7 2.57 26.91 -4.33
N ALA A 8 2.15 25.82 -5.00
CA ALA A 8 2.05 24.50 -4.36
C ALA A 8 3.21 23.52 -4.66
N LEU A 9 4.15 23.87 -5.54
CA LEU A 9 5.24 22.99 -5.97
C LEU A 9 6.40 22.74 -4.97
N PRO A 10 6.78 23.65 -4.03
CA PRO A 10 8.01 23.46 -3.26
C PRO A 10 7.91 22.34 -2.20
N ALA A 11 6.72 22.10 -1.65
CA ALA A 11 6.50 21.08 -0.63
C ALA A 11 6.52 19.65 -1.20
N ARG A 12 6.11 19.47 -2.46
CA ARG A 12 6.12 18.18 -3.16
C ARG A 12 7.54 17.82 -3.59
N MET A 13 8.28 18.78 -4.13
CA MET A 13 9.69 18.62 -4.52
C MET A 13 10.59 18.31 -3.31
N ARG A 14 10.41 18.99 -2.17
CA ARG A 14 11.14 18.67 -0.92
C ARG A 14 10.83 17.29 -0.33
N ARG A 15 9.67 16.70 -0.63
CA ARG A 15 9.32 15.34 -0.19
C ARG A 15 9.93 14.29 -1.12
N LEU A 16 9.87 14.52 -2.42
CA LEU A 16 10.55 13.71 -3.43
C LEU A 16 12.07 13.69 -3.18
N GLY A 17 12.72 14.84 -3.00
CA GLY A 17 14.15 14.89 -2.72
C GLY A 17 14.56 14.10 -1.48
N ARG A 18 13.79 14.19 -0.39
CA ARG A 18 14.05 13.41 0.85
C ARG A 18 13.92 11.90 0.64
N ALA A 19 12.96 11.46 -0.17
CA ALA A 19 12.79 10.03 -0.48
C ALA A 19 13.99 9.49 -1.28
N HIS A 20 14.42 10.20 -2.32
CA HIS A 20 15.58 9.82 -3.14
C HIS A 20 16.88 9.84 -2.32
N CYS A 21 17.08 10.83 -1.45
CA CYS A 21 18.25 10.86 -0.55
C CYS A 21 18.26 9.67 0.43
N ALA A 22 17.10 9.27 0.95
CA ALA A 22 17.00 8.12 1.84
C ALA A 22 17.24 6.80 1.09
N GLU A 23 16.87 6.70 -0.18
CA GLU A 23 17.20 5.56 -1.05
C GLU A 23 18.70 5.49 -1.34
N ALA A 24 19.30 6.61 -1.77
CA ALA A 24 20.73 6.70 -2.01
C ALA A 24 21.53 6.33 -0.76
N ALA A 25 21.20 6.90 0.41
CA ALA A 25 21.90 6.60 1.67
C ALA A 25 21.83 5.10 2.03
N ARG A 26 20.68 4.45 1.79
CA ARG A 26 20.53 3.00 2.04
C ARG A 26 21.36 2.17 1.08
N ALA A 27 21.35 2.53 -0.20
CA ALA A 27 22.16 1.85 -1.21
C ALA A 27 23.66 1.99 -0.90
N THR A 28 24.10 3.18 -0.45
CA THR A 28 25.47 3.42 0.02
C THR A 28 25.82 2.58 1.24
N VAL A 29 24.94 2.53 2.26
CA VAL A 29 25.18 1.71 3.47
C VAL A 29 25.25 0.22 3.11
N ALA A 30 24.36 -0.26 2.25
CA ALA A 30 24.38 -1.65 1.79
C ALA A 30 25.68 -1.99 1.06
N ALA A 31 26.07 -1.17 0.08
CA ALA A 31 27.33 -1.36 -0.66
C ALA A 31 28.55 -1.32 0.27
N GLY A 32 28.59 -0.39 1.23
CA GLY A 32 29.69 -0.27 2.21
C GLY A 32 29.77 -1.45 3.19
N LEU A 33 28.64 -2.01 3.63
CA LEU A 33 28.61 -3.20 4.47
C LEU A 33 29.01 -4.46 3.69
N THR A 34 28.56 -4.59 2.45
CA THR A 34 29.00 -5.67 1.56
C THR A 34 30.50 -5.61 1.33
N TRP A 35 31.03 -4.42 1.01
CA TRP A 35 32.47 -4.24 0.79
C TRP A 35 33.28 -4.73 1.98
N GLN A 36 32.98 -4.21 3.18
CA GLN A 36 33.69 -4.59 4.41
C GLN A 36 33.60 -6.09 4.70
N THR A 37 32.45 -6.70 4.44
CA THR A 37 32.27 -8.13 4.69
C THR A 37 33.02 -8.97 3.66
N CYS A 38 33.00 -8.59 2.39
CA CYS A 38 33.76 -9.28 1.35
C CYS A 38 35.26 -9.18 1.60
N THR A 39 35.78 -8.01 1.98
CA THR A 39 37.20 -7.87 2.33
C THR A 39 37.60 -8.74 3.52
N ALA A 40 36.71 -8.87 4.52
CA ALA A 40 37.00 -9.65 5.73
C ALA A 40 36.89 -11.18 5.49
N LEU A 41 35.91 -11.64 4.72
CA LEU A 41 35.67 -13.07 4.51
C LEU A 41 36.50 -13.63 3.34
N LEU A 42 36.52 -12.92 2.20
CA LEU A 42 37.12 -13.40 0.96
C LEU A 42 38.58 -12.98 0.80
N HIS A 43 39.09 -12.11 1.67
CA HIS A 43 40.46 -11.59 1.62
C HIS A 43 40.83 -10.95 0.27
N THR A 44 39.82 -10.52 -0.51
CA THR A 44 40.00 -9.82 -1.79
C THR A 44 40.28 -8.35 -1.57
N THR A 45 41.26 -7.78 -2.28
CA THR A 45 41.65 -6.36 -2.17
C THR A 45 40.69 -5.38 -2.85
N GLY A 46 39.76 -5.87 -3.68
CA GLY A 46 38.77 -5.02 -4.35
C GLY A 46 37.48 -5.77 -4.70
N PRO A 47 36.55 -5.95 -3.75
CA PRO A 47 35.31 -6.69 -3.98
C PRO A 47 34.23 -5.88 -4.72
N TYR A 48 34.57 -5.44 -5.93
CA TYR A 48 33.71 -4.59 -6.75
C TYR A 48 32.42 -5.29 -7.18
N ALA A 49 32.47 -6.60 -7.46
CA ALA A 49 31.30 -7.35 -7.92
C ALA A 49 30.22 -7.42 -6.83
N GLY A 50 30.65 -7.62 -5.58
CA GLY A 50 29.75 -7.64 -4.43
C GLY A 50 29.12 -6.28 -4.17
N ALA A 51 29.92 -5.21 -4.19
CA ALA A 51 29.40 -3.85 -3.98
C ALA A 51 28.39 -3.44 -5.06
N VAL A 52 28.67 -3.76 -6.33
CA VAL A 52 27.74 -3.52 -7.45
C VAL A 52 26.46 -4.34 -7.28
N ALA A 53 26.57 -5.63 -6.92
CA ALA A 53 25.39 -6.47 -6.68
C ALA A 53 24.50 -5.90 -5.56
N ALA A 54 25.10 -5.47 -4.44
CA ALA A 54 24.37 -4.86 -3.33
C ALA A 54 23.68 -3.56 -3.75
N LEU A 55 24.37 -2.71 -4.52
CA LEU A 55 23.83 -1.44 -5.01
C LEU A 55 22.61 -1.65 -5.93
N LEU A 56 22.69 -2.61 -6.85
CA LEU A 56 21.66 -2.85 -7.86
C LEU A 56 20.39 -3.47 -7.28
N ILE A 57 20.54 -4.29 -6.24
CA ILE A 57 19.42 -5.04 -5.65
C ILE A 57 18.63 -4.20 -4.65
N VAL A 58 19.25 -3.15 -4.08
CA VAL A 58 18.60 -2.26 -3.11
C VAL A 58 17.54 -1.41 -3.79
N GLU A 59 16.34 -1.99 -3.82
CA GLU A 59 15.12 -1.41 -4.33
C GLU A 59 14.26 -0.76 -3.23
N THR A 60 13.22 -0.03 -3.64
CA THR A 60 12.30 0.72 -2.74
C THR A 60 11.33 -0.14 -1.94
N THR A 61 11.26 -1.45 -2.20
CA THR A 61 10.45 -2.39 -1.41
C THR A 61 11.16 -3.73 -1.28
N VAL A 62 10.98 -4.44 -0.16
CA VAL A 62 11.54 -5.79 0.05
C VAL A 62 11.15 -6.75 -1.08
N VAL A 63 9.89 -6.69 -1.56
CA VAL A 63 9.43 -7.53 -2.66
C VAL A 63 10.17 -7.20 -3.96
N ARG A 64 10.32 -5.91 -4.28
CA ARG A 64 11.09 -5.48 -5.44
C ARG A 64 12.56 -5.87 -5.29
N THR A 65 13.15 -5.69 -4.12
CA THR A 65 14.51 -6.14 -3.78
C THR A 65 14.67 -7.65 -3.99
N VAL A 66 13.72 -8.46 -3.52
CA VAL A 66 13.75 -9.93 -3.72
C VAL A 66 13.60 -10.28 -5.20
N SER A 67 12.69 -9.63 -5.92
CA SER A 67 12.55 -9.86 -7.36
C SER A 67 13.78 -9.43 -8.14
N ALA A 68 14.42 -8.33 -7.75
CA ALA A 68 15.68 -7.83 -8.32
C ALA A 68 16.81 -8.80 -8.03
N ALA A 69 16.93 -9.29 -6.79
CA ALA A 69 17.88 -10.33 -6.39
C ALA A 69 17.72 -11.63 -7.20
N LEU A 70 16.47 -12.09 -7.40
CA LEU A 70 16.18 -13.28 -8.20
C LEU A 70 16.53 -13.08 -9.68
N ARG A 71 16.19 -11.93 -10.26
CA ARG A 71 16.51 -11.62 -11.66
C ARG A 71 18.00 -11.43 -11.88
N TYR A 72 18.67 -10.71 -10.99
CA TYR A 72 20.10 -10.48 -11.02
C TYR A 72 20.88 -11.78 -10.80
N GLY A 73 20.53 -12.54 -9.76
CA GLY A 73 21.14 -13.83 -9.44
C GLY A 73 20.89 -14.88 -10.53
N GLY A 74 19.66 -14.98 -11.03
CA GLY A 74 19.31 -15.85 -12.15
C GLY A 74 20.06 -15.45 -13.43
N GLY A 75 20.19 -14.15 -13.70
CA GLY A 75 20.97 -13.64 -14.81
C GLY A 75 22.46 -13.98 -14.71
N CYS A 76 23.06 -13.78 -13.53
CA CYS A 76 24.45 -14.18 -13.28
C CYS A 76 24.64 -15.69 -13.48
N LEU A 77 23.74 -16.51 -12.93
CA LEU A 77 23.78 -17.96 -13.07
C LEU A 77 23.69 -18.41 -14.53
N LEU A 78 22.78 -17.82 -15.31
CA LEU A 78 22.66 -18.09 -16.74
C LEU A 78 23.94 -17.70 -17.48
N GLY A 79 24.54 -16.56 -17.13
CA GLY A 79 25.81 -16.11 -17.71
C GLY A 79 26.94 -17.12 -17.46
N VAL A 80 27.09 -17.60 -16.22
CA VAL A 80 28.06 -18.64 -15.86
C VAL A 80 27.78 -19.94 -16.62
N LEU A 81 26.52 -20.36 -16.70
CA LEU A 81 26.13 -21.61 -17.33
C LEU A 81 26.42 -21.64 -18.83
N VAL A 82 26.36 -20.48 -19.51
CA VAL A 82 26.76 -20.35 -20.91
C VAL A 82 28.27 -20.23 -21.06
N ALA A 83 28.90 -19.44 -20.19
CA ALA A 83 30.32 -19.11 -20.28
C ALA A 83 31.23 -20.31 -20.00
N VAL A 84 30.93 -21.11 -18.98
CA VAL A 84 31.79 -22.24 -18.58
C VAL A 84 31.90 -23.27 -19.71
N PRO A 85 30.83 -23.88 -20.26
CA PRO A 85 30.97 -24.85 -21.34
C PRO A 85 31.68 -24.28 -22.58
N ALA A 86 31.33 -23.05 -23.00
CA ALA A 86 32.01 -22.40 -24.11
C ALA A 86 33.51 -22.19 -23.83
N ALA A 87 33.87 -21.89 -22.57
CA ALA A 87 35.25 -21.77 -22.12
C ALA A 87 36.01 -23.13 -22.10
N TRP A 88 35.34 -24.28 -22.15
CA TRP A 88 36.00 -25.58 -22.25
C TRP A 88 36.03 -26.11 -23.69
N TYR A 89 34.90 -26.03 -24.40
CA TYR A 89 34.71 -26.73 -25.68
C TYR A 89 35.05 -25.90 -26.92
N ALA A 90 35.00 -24.57 -26.86
CA ALA A 90 35.23 -23.76 -28.06
C ALA A 90 36.73 -23.60 -28.38
N ARG A 91 37.11 -24.03 -29.58
CA ARG A 91 38.37 -23.69 -30.28
C ARG A 91 37.96 -23.13 -31.65
N PRO A 92 38.42 -21.95 -32.13
CA PRO A 92 39.29 -20.92 -31.52
C PRO A 92 38.61 -20.01 -30.49
N GLN A 93 39.41 -19.25 -29.72
CA GLN A 93 38.94 -18.39 -28.62
C GLN A 93 37.93 -17.32 -29.08
N ALA A 94 38.15 -16.71 -30.25
CA ALA A 94 37.24 -15.71 -30.80
C ALA A 94 35.84 -16.28 -31.09
N ALA A 95 35.75 -17.52 -31.60
CA ALA A 95 34.47 -18.19 -31.86
C ALA A 95 33.72 -18.50 -30.56
N GLY A 96 34.44 -18.95 -29.53
CA GLY A 96 33.86 -19.18 -28.20
C GLY A 96 33.32 -17.89 -27.57
N LEU A 97 34.07 -16.80 -27.68
CA LEU A 97 33.64 -15.48 -27.19
C LEU A 97 32.38 -14.99 -27.91
N LEU A 98 32.36 -15.05 -29.25
CA LEU A 98 31.20 -14.65 -30.05
C LEU A 98 29.95 -15.48 -29.68
N LEU A 99 30.12 -16.79 -29.49
CA LEU A 99 29.04 -17.68 -29.05
C LEU A 99 28.49 -17.27 -27.68
N VAL A 100 29.37 -17.01 -26.71
CA VAL A 100 28.96 -16.59 -25.35
C VAL A 100 28.23 -15.26 -25.38
N VAL A 101 28.76 -14.27 -26.09
CA VAL A 101 28.12 -12.95 -26.23
C VAL A 101 26.77 -13.08 -26.90
N PHE A 102 26.69 -13.81 -28.02
CA PHE A 102 25.43 -14.01 -28.74
C PHE A 102 24.37 -14.72 -27.88
N ALA A 103 24.75 -15.83 -27.25
CA ALA A 103 23.84 -16.61 -26.40
C ALA A 103 23.38 -15.80 -25.19
N SER A 104 24.30 -15.14 -24.47
CA SER A 104 23.97 -14.33 -23.30
C SER A 104 23.08 -13.13 -23.63
N VAL A 105 23.28 -12.48 -24.78
CA VAL A 105 22.39 -11.40 -25.25
C VAL A 105 21.00 -11.94 -25.60
N LEU A 106 20.92 -13.12 -26.22
CA LEU A 106 19.63 -13.74 -26.53
C LEU A 106 18.86 -14.12 -25.25
N LEU A 107 19.57 -14.61 -24.22
CA LEU A 107 19.03 -14.88 -22.89
C LEU A 107 18.60 -13.59 -22.17
N ALA A 108 19.38 -12.51 -22.29
CA ALA A 108 19.06 -11.20 -21.71
C ALA A 108 17.76 -10.59 -22.26
N ARG A 109 17.38 -10.93 -23.50
CA ARG A 109 16.15 -10.44 -24.15
C ARG A 109 14.88 -11.16 -23.72
N ARG A 110 14.96 -12.19 -22.87
CA ARG A 110 13.77 -12.88 -22.35
C ARG A 110 13.07 -12.01 -21.30
N ASP A 111 11.75 -11.90 -21.40
CA ASP A 111 10.90 -11.03 -20.55
C ASP A 111 11.04 -11.29 -19.05
N PHE A 112 11.49 -12.48 -18.65
CA PHE A 112 11.70 -12.86 -17.25
C PHE A 112 12.72 -11.97 -16.51
N LEU A 113 13.75 -11.45 -17.21
CA LEU A 113 14.86 -10.72 -16.56
C LEU A 113 14.63 -9.21 -16.44
N GLY A 114 13.74 -8.64 -17.26
CA GLY A 114 13.46 -7.19 -17.28
C GLY A 114 14.72 -6.34 -17.39
N HIS A 115 14.80 -5.26 -16.61
CA HIS A 115 15.94 -4.31 -16.63
C HIS A 115 17.28 -4.93 -16.19
N HIS A 116 17.27 -6.06 -15.48
CA HIS A 116 18.48 -6.71 -14.97
C HIS A 116 19.13 -7.64 -16.02
N GLY A 117 18.51 -7.82 -17.19
CA GLY A 117 19.02 -8.66 -18.27
C GLY A 117 20.40 -8.23 -18.78
N ILE A 118 20.76 -6.95 -18.68
CA ILE A 118 22.06 -6.42 -19.12
C ILE A 118 23.26 -7.01 -18.34
N HIS A 119 23.01 -7.59 -17.17
CA HIS A 119 24.06 -8.23 -16.38
C HIS A 119 24.39 -9.64 -16.88
N VAL A 120 23.51 -10.30 -17.64
CA VAL A 120 23.79 -11.66 -18.17
C VAL A 120 25.01 -11.66 -19.08
N PRO A 121 25.11 -10.79 -20.11
CA PRO A 121 26.29 -10.75 -20.97
C PRO A 121 27.54 -10.32 -20.21
N THR A 122 27.40 -9.38 -19.27
CA THR A 122 28.51 -8.89 -18.45
C THR A 122 29.12 -10.01 -17.62
N THR A 123 28.30 -10.73 -16.84
CA THR A 123 28.75 -11.85 -16.02
C THR A 123 29.26 -13.01 -16.87
N ALA A 124 28.64 -13.28 -18.01
CA ALA A 124 29.10 -14.31 -18.95
C ALA A 124 30.49 -14.00 -19.50
N LEU A 125 30.74 -12.74 -19.89
CA LEU A 125 32.03 -12.31 -20.43
C LEU A 125 33.15 -12.42 -19.38
N ILE A 126 32.90 -11.90 -18.17
CA ILE A 126 33.86 -11.98 -17.05
C ILE A 126 34.16 -13.45 -16.73
N THR A 127 33.13 -14.29 -16.64
CA THR A 127 33.30 -15.72 -16.36
C THR A 127 34.11 -16.42 -17.47
N PHE A 128 33.81 -16.12 -18.74
CA PHE A 128 34.53 -16.71 -19.87
C PHE A 128 36.02 -16.34 -19.84
N ALA A 129 36.34 -15.08 -19.55
CA ALA A 129 37.72 -14.62 -19.42
C ALA A 129 38.46 -15.35 -18.28
N LEU A 130 37.88 -15.36 -17.07
CA LEU A 130 38.49 -16.00 -15.89
C LEU A 130 38.72 -17.50 -16.07
N VAL A 131 37.76 -18.22 -16.66
CA VAL A 131 37.89 -19.65 -16.93
C VAL A 131 38.96 -19.90 -18.00
N ARG A 132 39.01 -19.07 -19.05
CA ARG A 132 39.95 -19.26 -20.16
C ARG A 132 41.39 -19.02 -19.75
N ASP A 133 41.62 -17.99 -18.93
CA ASP A 133 42.94 -17.64 -18.41
C ASP A 133 43.36 -18.52 -17.24
N ARG A 134 42.58 -19.56 -16.89
CA ARG A 134 42.83 -20.53 -15.81
C ARG A 134 42.88 -19.94 -14.40
N HIS A 135 42.22 -18.80 -14.18
CA HIS A 135 42.08 -18.16 -12.87
C HIS A 135 40.84 -18.69 -12.13
N SER A 136 40.75 -20.02 -11.96
CA SER A 136 39.57 -20.67 -11.37
C SER A 136 39.32 -20.26 -9.91
N GLY A 137 40.38 -19.95 -9.15
CA GLY A 137 40.27 -19.39 -7.80
C GLY A 137 39.62 -18.01 -7.76
N GLU A 138 39.86 -17.18 -8.77
CA GLU A 138 39.27 -15.85 -8.89
C GLU A 138 37.81 -15.90 -9.33
N LEU A 139 37.42 -16.93 -10.10
CA LEU A 139 36.02 -17.15 -10.41
C LEU A 139 35.20 -17.45 -9.15
N TYR A 140 35.77 -18.24 -8.23
CA TYR A 140 35.12 -18.56 -6.97
C TYR A 140 34.93 -17.31 -6.10
N SER A 141 35.98 -16.49 -5.95
CA SER A 141 35.86 -15.23 -5.19
C SER A 141 34.86 -14.28 -5.84
N HIS A 142 34.87 -14.14 -7.17
CA HIS A 142 33.91 -13.31 -7.90
C HIS A 142 32.45 -13.73 -7.69
N LEU A 143 32.17 -15.04 -7.74
CA LEU A 143 30.81 -15.56 -7.49
C LEU A 143 30.41 -15.41 -6.02
N ALA A 144 31.35 -15.64 -5.10
CA ALA A 144 31.10 -15.45 -3.67
C ALA A 144 30.80 -13.99 -3.34
N GLU A 145 31.50 -13.04 -3.96
CA GLU A 145 31.22 -11.60 -3.85
C GLU A 145 29.79 -11.27 -4.28
N ILE A 146 29.35 -11.79 -5.43
CA ILE A 146 27.99 -11.57 -5.94
C ILE A 146 26.95 -12.11 -4.94
N VAL A 147 27.15 -13.32 -4.43
CA VAL A 147 26.24 -13.94 -3.45
C VAL A 147 26.17 -13.14 -2.16
N LEU A 148 27.32 -12.70 -1.63
CA LEU A 148 27.40 -11.82 -0.46
C LEU A 148 26.71 -10.48 -0.71
N GLY A 149 26.90 -9.87 -1.89
CA GLY A 149 26.23 -8.64 -2.28
C GLY A 149 24.71 -8.78 -2.33
N ILE A 150 24.21 -9.88 -2.90
CA ILE A 150 22.78 -10.21 -2.88
C ILE A 150 22.28 -10.33 -1.43
N ALA A 151 22.98 -11.09 -0.59
CA ALA A 151 22.58 -11.35 0.80
C ALA A 151 22.53 -10.06 1.64
N PHE A 152 23.57 -9.23 1.56
CA PHE A 152 23.64 -7.96 2.29
C PHE A 152 22.68 -6.91 1.73
N GLY A 153 22.47 -6.85 0.41
CA GLY A 153 21.43 -6.02 -0.20
C GLY A 153 20.05 -6.39 0.33
N LEU A 154 19.75 -7.70 0.44
CA LEU A 154 18.50 -8.19 1.02
C LEU A 154 18.38 -7.89 2.51
N ALA A 155 19.46 -8.09 3.28
CA ALA A 155 19.49 -7.83 4.72
C ALA A 155 19.33 -6.34 5.02
N CYS A 156 20.05 -5.47 4.30
CA CYS A 156 19.93 -4.02 4.41
C CYS A 156 18.55 -3.54 3.99
N SER A 157 17.99 -4.08 2.90
CA SER A 157 16.60 -3.84 2.53
C SER A 157 15.67 -4.21 3.70
N ALA A 158 15.71 -5.44 4.19
CA ALA A 158 14.85 -5.91 5.27
C ALA A 158 15.02 -5.12 6.60
N LEU A 159 16.25 -4.73 6.96
CA LEU A 159 16.59 -4.05 8.21
C LEU A 159 16.41 -2.53 8.14
N LEU A 160 16.72 -1.91 7.01
CA LEU A 160 16.65 -0.46 6.83
C LEU A 160 15.29 0.00 6.31
N PHE A 161 14.40 -0.91 5.86
CA PHE A 161 13.05 -0.52 5.46
C PHE A 161 12.24 0.02 6.65
N PRO A 162 11.94 1.33 6.68
CA PRO A 162 10.90 1.84 7.55
C PRO A 162 9.56 1.38 6.96
N ALA A 163 8.57 1.16 7.81
CA ALA A 163 7.18 0.89 7.42
C ALA A 163 6.52 2.12 6.77
N VAL A 164 7.17 2.73 5.76
CA VAL A 164 6.78 4.01 5.15
C VAL A 164 5.38 3.94 4.56
N ARG A 165 4.95 2.78 4.04
CA ARG A 165 3.61 2.62 3.45
C ARG A 165 2.49 2.48 4.49
N VAL A 166 2.80 2.12 5.73
CA VAL A 166 1.77 2.12 6.78
C VAL A 166 1.33 3.55 7.08
N ARG A 167 2.30 4.48 7.12
CA ARG A 167 2.03 5.88 7.42
C ARG A 167 1.31 6.60 6.28
N SER A 168 1.60 6.27 5.02
CA SER A 168 0.87 6.83 3.88
C SER A 168 -0.59 6.36 3.86
N ALA A 169 -0.85 5.10 4.17
CA ALA A 169 -2.21 4.57 4.28
C ALA A 169 -2.96 5.14 5.48
N GLU A 170 -2.31 5.28 6.64
CA GLU A 170 -2.88 5.99 7.81
C GLU A 170 -3.28 7.42 7.42
N HIS A 171 -2.43 8.13 6.67
CA HIS A 171 -2.70 9.50 6.22
C HIS A 171 -3.84 9.59 5.20
N ALA A 172 -3.87 8.68 4.21
CA ALA A 172 -4.94 8.63 3.21
C ALA A 172 -6.30 8.29 3.85
N LEU A 173 -6.32 7.37 4.82
CA LEU A 173 -7.52 7.07 5.61
C LEU A 173 -7.95 8.27 6.46
N GLU A 174 -7.02 9.01 7.07
CA GLU A 174 -7.35 10.20 7.85
C GLU A 174 -7.91 11.33 6.98
N GLU A 175 -7.34 11.53 5.79
CA GLU A 175 -7.84 12.47 4.79
C GLU A 175 -9.26 12.11 4.36
N LEU A 176 -9.53 10.82 4.09
CA LEU A 176 -10.86 10.32 3.75
C LEU A 176 -11.86 10.52 4.92
N ARG A 177 -11.49 10.19 6.16
CA ARG A 177 -12.35 10.41 7.35
C ARG A 177 -12.71 11.88 7.50
N THR A 178 -11.72 12.75 7.39
CA THR A 178 -11.88 14.21 7.51
C THR A 178 -12.76 14.74 6.39
N LEU A 179 -12.63 14.21 5.17
CA LEU A 179 -13.45 14.63 4.03
C LEU A 179 -14.90 14.15 4.16
N VAL A 180 -15.14 12.89 4.55
CA VAL A 180 -16.50 12.35 4.80
C VAL A 180 -17.20 13.11 5.92
N ALA A 181 -16.51 13.36 7.04
CA ALA A 181 -17.08 14.11 8.15
C ALA A 181 -17.45 15.55 7.75
N ARG A 182 -16.54 16.26 7.06
CA ARG A 182 -16.82 17.61 6.54
C ARG A 182 -18.02 17.64 5.60
N TYR A 183 -18.17 16.65 4.72
CA TYR A 183 -19.31 16.60 3.81
C TYR A 183 -20.62 16.23 4.51
N LEU A 184 -20.61 15.40 5.55
CA LEU A 184 -21.79 15.15 6.38
C LEU A 184 -22.22 16.41 7.15
N ASP A 185 -21.26 17.17 7.68
CA ASP A 185 -21.54 18.46 8.33
C ASP A 185 -22.07 19.49 7.32
N ALA A 186 -21.46 19.58 6.14
CA ALA A 186 -21.94 20.45 5.06
C ALA A 186 -23.36 20.07 4.60
N LEU A 187 -23.69 18.78 4.51
CA LEU A 187 -25.06 18.34 4.23
C LEU A 187 -26.02 18.73 5.38
N ALA A 188 -25.57 18.69 6.63
CA ALA A 188 -26.38 19.18 7.75
C ALA A 188 -26.69 20.68 7.61
N ASP A 189 -25.72 21.47 7.16
CA ASP A 189 -25.90 22.90 6.89
C ASP A 189 -26.86 23.13 5.71
N THR A 190 -26.76 22.33 4.64
CA THR A 190 -27.69 22.42 3.49
C THR A 190 -29.15 22.18 3.88
N VAL A 191 -29.38 21.24 4.81
CA VAL A 191 -30.71 20.92 5.35
C VAL A 191 -31.26 22.06 6.22
N VAL A 192 -30.40 22.73 7.00
CA VAL A 192 -30.79 23.85 7.88
C VAL A 192 -31.05 25.11 7.06
N ASP A 193 -30.14 25.45 6.16
CA ASP A 193 -30.17 26.68 5.36
C ASP A 193 -31.07 26.57 4.12
N ARG A 194 -31.56 25.36 3.82
CA ARG A 194 -32.41 25.05 2.65
C ARG A 194 -31.76 25.45 1.32
N ARG A 195 -30.46 25.21 1.21
CA ARG A 195 -29.66 25.48 -0.01
C ARG A 195 -29.31 24.17 -0.70
N PRO A 196 -29.16 24.15 -2.02
CA PRO A 196 -28.75 22.95 -2.72
C PRO A 196 -27.34 22.53 -2.25
N PRO A 197 -27.09 21.23 -2.03
CA PRO A 197 -25.78 20.68 -1.68
C PRO A 197 -24.61 21.24 -2.51
N ARG A 198 -24.82 21.48 -3.80
CA ARG A 198 -23.79 22.02 -4.70
C ARG A 198 -23.25 23.40 -4.30
N ASP A 199 -24.07 24.23 -3.65
CA ASP A 199 -23.66 25.59 -3.24
C ASP A 199 -22.75 25.54 -2.00
N VAL A 200 -22.95 24.55 -1.13
CA VAL A 200 -22.19 24.41 0.13
C VAL A 200 -20.98 23.49 -0.04
N LEU A 201 -21.13 22.37 -0.76
CA LEU A 201 -20.06 21.39 -0.99
C LEU A 201 -19.18 21.72 -2.21
N GLY A 202 -19.66 22.58 -3.11
CA GLY A 202 -19.00 22.95 -4.36
C GLY A 202 -19.27 21.97 -5.51
N PRO A 203 -19.11 22.37 -6.78
CA PRO A 203 -19.59 21.61 -7.94
C PRO A 203 -18.87 20.28 -8.19
N ALA A 204 -17.68 20.07 -7.62
CA ALA A 204 -16.84 18.89 -7.85
C ALA A 204 -16.81 17.93 -6.64
N TRP A 205 -17.69 18.11 -5.65
CA TRP A 205 -17.64 17.39 -4.38
C TRP A 205 -17.70 15.87 -4.53
N GLU A 206 -18.54 15.34 -5.43
CA GLU A 206 -18.63 13.91 -5.73
C GLU A 206 -17.30 13.37 -6.29
N GLN A 207 -16.69 14.09 -7.24
CA GLN A 207 -15.42 13.70 -7.84
C GLN A 207 -14.28 13.73 -6.83
N ASP A 208 -14.28 14.70 -5.90
CA ASP A 208 -13.27 14.80 -4.86
C ASP A 208 -13.39 13.65 -3.83
N LEU A 209 -14.63 13.26 -3.50
CA LEU A 209 -14.89 12.09 -2.66
C LEU A 209 -14.43 10.79 -3.35
N ASP A 210 -14.75 10.61 -4.63
CA ASP A 210 -14.33 9.44 -5.40
C ASP A 210 -12.80 9.35 -5.53
N ARG A 211 -12.13 10.47 -5.78
CA ARG A 211 -10.65 10.54 -5.80
C ARG A 211 -10.07 10.18 -4.44
N ALA A 212 -10.65 10.69 -3.35
CA ALA A 212 -10.19 10.37 -2.00
C ALA A 212 -10.38 8.88 -1.67
N LEU A 213 -11.52 8.28 -2.07
CA LEU A 213 -11.78 6.85 -1.93
C LEU A 213 -10.78 5.99 -2.71
N GLN A 214 -10.50 6.33 -3.97
CA GLN A 214 -9.54 5.57 -4.79
C GLN A 214 -8.11 5.69 -4.24
N ARG A 215 -7.71 6.87 -3.76
CA ARG A 215 -6.40 7.05 -3.08
C ARG A 215 -6.31 6.24 -1.80
N ALA A 216 -7.38 6.19 -1.00
CA ALA A 216 -7.41 5.40 0.22
C ALA A 216 -7.36 3.89 -0.08
N ARG A 217 -8.08 3.42 -1.11
CA ARG A 217 -8.04 2.02 -1.58
C ARG A 217 -6.64 1.59 -1.99
N THR A 218 -6.06 2.31 -2.96
CA THR A 218 -4.71 2.04 -3.46
C THR A 218 -3.66 2.06 -2.33
N ALA A 219 -3.70 3.07 -1.45
CA ALA A 219 -2.76 3.15 -0.33
C ALA A 219 -2.91 2.00 0.67
N VAL A 220 -4.14 1.56 0.95
CA VAL A 220 -4.42 0.43 1.87
C VAL A 220 -3.99 -0.90 1.25
N ASP A 221 -4.24 -1.11 -0.04
CA ASP A 221 -3.85 -2.33 -0.77
C ASP A 221 -2.32 -2.46 -0.82
N GLU A 222 -1.63 -1.39 -1.20
CA GLU A 222 -0.16 -1.31 -1.22
C GLU A 222 0.45 -1.55 0.18
N ALA A 223 -0.20 -1.01 1.23
CA ALA A 223 0.23 -1.23 2.60
C ALA A 223 -0.02 -2.68 3.05
N HIS A 224 -1.11 -3.31 2.63
CA HIS A 224 -1.41 -4.70 2.96
C HIS A 224 -0.42 -5.67 2.32
N GLU A 225 -0.12 -5.46 1.04
CA GLU A 225 0.90 -6.20 0.32
C GLU A 225 2.26 -6.01 0.99
N SER A 226 2.60 -4.77 1.35
CA SER A 226 3.83 -4.45 2.06
C SER A 226 3.93 -5.14 3.43
N VAL A 227 2.84 -5.25 4.19
CA VAL A 227 2.85 -5.92 5.51
C VAL A 227 2.88 -7.43 5.36
N ARG A 228 2.25 -8.01 4.33
CA ARG A 228 2.28 -9.46 4.06
C ARG A 228 3.72 -9.96 3.91
N TRP A 229 4.57 -9.16 3.28
CA TRP A 229 5.96 -9.50 2.99
C TRP A 229 6.98 -8.88 3.95
N ASN A 230 6.53 -8.21 5.02
CA ASN A 230 7.43 -7.63 6.00
C ASN A 230 7.76 -8.65 7.11
N PRO A 231 9.03 -9.09 7.25
CA PRO A 231 9.44 -10.03 8.28
C PRO A 231 9.37 -9.44 9.70
N ARG A 232 9.25 -8.11 9.86
CA ARG A 232 9.25 -7.47 11.19
C ARG A 232 7.94 -7.68 11.97
N PRO A 233 7.99 -8.22 13.21
CA PRO A 233 6.80 -8.39 14.06
C PRO A 233 6.15 -7.06 14.48
N ALA A 234 6.88 -5.95 14.49
CA ALA A 234 6.34 -4.61 14.76
C ALA A 234 5.39 -4.12 13.65
N ALA A 235 5.65 -4.47 12.38
CA ALA A 235 4.74 -4.17 11.28
C ALA A 235 3.44 -4.99 11.37
N ARG A 236 3.53 -6.23 11.88
CA ARG A 236 2.35 -7.06 12.21
C ARG A 236 1.50 -6.46 13.34
N ARG A 237 2.09 -5.76 14.32
CA ARG A 237 1.33 -5.05 15.37
C ARG A 237 0.61 -3.81 14.83
N ARG A 238 1.21 -3.08 13.87
CA ARG A 238 0.54 -1.94 13.19
C ARG A 238 -0.56 -2.36 12.21
N ARG A 239 -0.62 -3.64 11.83
CA ARG A 239 -1.67 -4.24 10.99
C ARG A 239 -3.08 -4.01 11.54
N TRP A 240 -3.22 -3.86 12.87
CA TRP A 240 -4.49 -3.58 13.55
C TRP A 240 -5.08 -2.19 13.25
N HIS A 241 -4.27 -1.23 12.79
CA HIS A 241 -4.76 0.12 12.44
C HIS A 241 -5.10 0.28 10.95
N LEU A 242 -4.70 -0.70 10.12
CA LEU A 242 -4.79 -0.70 8.66
C LEU A 242 -5.87 -1.66 8.18
N ASP A 243 -7.09 -1.36 8.62
CA ASP A 243 -8.19 -2.31 8.54
C ASP A 243 -8.99 -2.07 7.25
N HIS A 244 -9.02 -3.05 6.33
CA HIS A 244 -9.87 -3.02 5.13
C HIS A 244 -11.33 -2.75 5.50
N ARG A 245 -11.80 -3.35 6.59
CA ARG A 245 -12.32 -2.63 7.76
C ARG A 245 -12.92 -1.26 7.54
N VAL A 246 -12.15 -0.31 8.06
CA VAL A 246 -12.49 1.10 8.11
C VAL A 246 -12.63 1.65 6.69
N LEU A 247 -11.84 1.18 5.73
CA LEU A 247 -11.99 1.59 4.34
C LEU A 247 -13.36 1.20 3.77
N ARG A 248 -13.81 -0.05 4.02
CA ARG A 248 -15.12 -0.54 3.60
C ARG A 248 -16.23 0.26 4.25
N THR A 249 -16.18 0.42 5.57
CA THR A 249 -17.15 1.23 6.33
C THR A 249 -17.20 2.66 5.83
N LEU A 250 -16.05 3.31 5.60
CA LEU A 250 -16.00 4.67 5.06
C LEU A 250 -16.50 4.74 3.62
N SER A 251 -16.26 3.72 2.80
CA SER A 251 -16.79 3.66 1.44
C SER A 251 -18.31 3.47 1.41
N GLU A 252 -18.85 2.68 2.33
CA GLU A 252 -20.28 2.50 2.50
C GLU A 252 -20.92 3.82 2.97
N VAL A 253 -20.35 4.48 3.99
CA VAL A 253 -20.82 5.80 4.46
C VAL A 253 -20.71 6.86 3.36
N ALA A 254 -19.62 6.87 2.58
CA ALA A 254 -19.45 7.78 1.46
C ALA A 254 -20.50 7.53 0.35
N HIS A 255 -20.86 6.27 0.09
CA HIS A 255 -21.92 5.93 -0.85
C HIS A 255 -23.28 6.46 -0.38
N GLU A 256 -23.61 6.27 0.89
CA GLU A 256 -24.85 6.78 1.50
C GLU A 256 -24.90 8.32 1.54
N LEU A 257 -23.75 8.96 1.79
CA LEU A 257 -23.58 10.40 1.69
C LEU A 257 -23.89 10.90 0.28
N THR A 258 -23.33 10.25 -0.74
CA THR A 258 -23.58 10.60 -2.14
C THR A 258 -25.05 10.44 -2.51
N ALA A 259 -25.68 9.34 -2.08
CA ALA A 259 -27.11 9.11 -2.29
C ALA A 259 -27.98 10.18 -1.60
N THR A 260 -27.63 10.55 -0.37
CA THR A 260 -28.31 11.60 0.40
C THR A 260 -28.17 12.97 -0.28
N GLY A 261 -26.97 13.33 -0.73
CA GLY A 261 -26.71 14.57 -1.45
C GLY A 261 -27.48 14.65 -2.77
N ARG A 262 -27.50 13.57 -3.55
CA ARG A 262 -28.28 13.51 -4.80
C ARG A 262 -29.79 13.60 -4.57
N LEU A 263 -30.29 13.00 -3.50
CA LEU A 263 -31.70 13.07 -3.14
C LEU A 263 -32.09 14.50 -2.72
N LEU A 264 -31.24 15.20 -1.97
CA LEU A 264 -31.42 16.61 -1.60
C LEU A 264 -31.33 17.55 -2.81
N ASP A 265 -30.42 17.27 -3.75
CA ASP A 265 -30.31 18.00 -5.03
C ASP A 265 -31.58 17.83 -5.88
N ALA A 266 -32.10 16.59 -6.00
CA ALA A 266 -33.30 16.30 -6.79
C ALA A 266 -34.59 16.81 -6.14
N HIS A 267 -34.64 16.81 -4.80
CA HIS A 267 -35.80 17.16 -4.01
C HIS A 267 -35.40 18.11 -2.87
N PRO A 268 -35.18 19.41 -3.13
CA PRO A 268 -34.81 20.38 -2.09
C PRO A 268 -35.90 20.53 -1.03
N GLN A 269 -37.15 20.22 -1.39
CA GLN A 269 -38.27 20.16 -0.46
C GLN A 269 -38.26 18.90 0.41
N ALA A 270 -37.49 17.84 0.14
CA ALA A 270 -37.46 16.63 0.97
C ALA A 270 -37.11 16.90 2.44
N ALA A 271 -36.28 17.92 2.69
CA ALA A 271 -35.94 18.39 4.03
C ALA A 271 -36.96 19.39 4.63
N GLY A 272 -37.74 20.06 3.77
CA GLY A 272 -38.71 21.11 4.12
C GLY A 272 -40.19 20.75 3.90
N ALA A 273 -40.50 19.52 3.46
CA ALA A 273 -41.85 19.05 3.12
C ALA A 273 -42.71 18.77 4.35
N CYS A 274 -42.14 18.91 5.54
CA CYS A 274 -42.89 19.21 6.72
C CYS A 274 -42.91 20.76 6.80
N GLY A 275 -44.09 21.39 6.71
CA GLY A 275 -44.29 22.82 6.47
C GLY A 275 -43.64 23.82 7.45
N PRO A 276 -43.95 25.13 7.32
CA PRO A 276 -43.39 26.17 8.20
C PRO A 276 -43.80 25.90 9.66
N GLY A 277 -42.91 25.25 10.43
CA GLY A 277 -43.11 24.92 11.84
C GLY A 277 -42.80 23.47 12.25
N THR A 278 -42.58 22.54 11.33
CA THR A 278 -42.33 21.13 11.69
C THR A 278 -40.83 20.81 11.78
N GLY A 279 -40.38 20.48 12.98
CA GLY A 279 -38.98 20.26 13.32
C GLY A 279 -38.37 18.95 12.80
N PHE A 280 -38.37 18.67 11.49
CA PHE A 280 -37.63 17.53 10.91
C PHE A 280 -36.19 17.91 10.49
N ALA A 281 -36.01 19.08 9.87
CA ALA A 281 -34.70 19.54 9.40
C ALA A 281 -33.68 19.63 10.56
N GLN A 282 -34.07 20.18 11.71
CA GLN A 282 -33.15 20.37 12.85
C GLN A 282 -32.71 19.04 13.49
N PRO A 283 -33.59 18.08 13.76
CA PRO A 283 -33.17 16.75 14.22
C PRO A 283 -32.41 15.95 13.17
N TYR A 284 -32.79 16.04 11.89
CA TYR A 284 -32.07 15.35 10.81
C TYR A 284 -30.65 15.90 10.64
N ALA A 285 -30.48 17.22 10.66
CA ALA A 285 -29.16 17.87 10.66
C ALA A 285 -28.33 17.44 11.89
N ARG A 286 -28.95 17.31 13.07
CA ARG A 286 -28.28 16.74 14.25
C ARG A 286 -27.84 15.28 14.05
N LEU A 287 -28.64 14.47 13.36
CA LEU A 287 -28.26 13.09 13.00
C LEU A 287 -27.09 13.06 12.02
N LEU A 288 -27.06 13.96 11.02
CA LEU A 288 -25.93 14.08 10.10
C LEU A 288 -24.64 14.45 10.82
N ARG A 289 -24.67 15.47 11.70
CA ARG A 289 -23.50 15.89 12.50
C ARG A 289 -23.00 14.81 13.46
N THR A 290 -23.91 14.10 14.12
CA THR A 290 -23.53 12.97 14.99
C THR A 290 -22.96 11.79 14.18
N THR A 291 -23.45 11.58 12.95
CA THR A 291 -22.87 10.60 12.01
C THR A 291 -21.49 11.04 11.52
N ALA A 292 -21.28 12.34 11.28
CA ALA A 292 -19.98 12.93 10.94
C ALA A 292 -18.95 12.65 12.04
N LEU A 293 -19.33 12.88 13.30
CA LEU A 293 -18.49 12.54 14.47
C LEU A 293 -18.18 11.04 14.55
N CYS A 294 -19.17 10.17 14.30
CA CYS A 294 -18.94 8.72 14.25
C CYS A 294 -17.99 8.32 13.11
N ALA A 295 -18.17 8.86 11.90
CA ALA A 295 -17.31 8.57 10.75
C ALA A 295 -15.87 9.07 10.96
N TYR A 296 -15.70 10.26 11.54
CA TYR A 296 -14.38 10.83 11.87
C TYR A 296 -13.64 9.97 12.91
N SER A 297 -14.36 9.51 13.93
CA SER A 297 -13.80 8.74 15.04
C SER A 297 -13.66 7.24 14.77
N CYS A 298 -14.12 6.75 13.61
CA CYS A 298 -13.97 5.36 13.20
C CYS A 298 -12.48 4.98 13.02
N ARG A 299 -11.86 4.52 14.10
CA ARG A 299 -10.50 3.98 14.15
C ARG A 299 -10.51 2.56 14.69
N GLY A 300 -9.88 1.62 13.97
CA GLY A 300 -9.53 0.29 14.48
C GLY A 300 -10.72 -0.56 14.97
N GLY A 301 -11.89 -0.46 14.34
CA GLY A 301 -13.02 -1.37 14.58
C GLY A 301 -13.77 -1.16 15.90
N ARG A 302 -13.47 -0.10 16.68
CA ARG A 302 -14.29 0.25 17.85
C ARG A 302 -15.37 1.26 17.43
N PRO A 303 -16.66 0.94 17.61
CA PRO A 303 -17.73 1.91 17.35
C PRO A 303 -17.61 3.09 18.33
N HIS A 304 -17.92 4.29 17.85
CA HIS A 304 -17.92 5.49 18.67
C HIS A 304 -18.94 5.38 19.82
N PRO A 305 -18.65 5.88 21.04
CA PRO A 305 -19.59 5.83 22.17
C PRO A 305 -20.93 6.50 21.90
N ALA A 306 -20.99 7.46 20.98
CA ALA A 306 -22.25 8.13 20.61
C ALA A 306 -23.14 7.28 19.68
N LEU A 307 -22.62 6.22 19.05
CA LEU A 307 -23.33 5.46 18.01
C LEU A 307 -24.67 4.86 18.48
N PRO A 308 -24.78 4.29 19.71
CA PRO A 308 -26.06 3.83 20.25
C PRO A 308 -27.07 4.99 20.46
N ALA A 309 -26.58 6.16 20.88
CA ALA A 309 -27.43 7.33 21.07
C ALA A 309 -27.95 7.86 19.73
N THR A 310 -27.09 7.90 18.70
CA THR A 310 -27.46 8.32 17.34
C THR A 310 -28.53 7.38 16.76
N ARG A 311 -28.40 6.06 16.93
CA ARG A 311 -29.43 5.10 16.52
C ARG A 311 -30.77 5.32 17.22
N ARG A 312 -30.77 5.56 18.53
CA ARG A 312 -32.01 5.87 19.28
C ARG A 312 -32.65 7.17 18.81
N ALA A 313 -31.85 8.17 18.43
CA ALA A 313 -32.36 9.41 17.87
C ALA A 313 -32.97 9.20 16.47
N LEU A 314 -32.34 8.36 15.63
CA LEU A 314 -32.86 7.97 14.32
C LEU A 314 -34.22 7.27 14.43
N THR A 315 -34.34 6.27 15.31
CA THR A 315 -35.59 5.53 15.48
C THR A 315 -36.71 6.42 16.00
N ARG A 316 -36.42 7.33 16.94
CA ARG A 316 -37.37 8.36 17.41
C ARG A 316 -37.85 9.29 16.30
N LEU A 317 -36.96 9.67 15.38
CA LEU A 317 -37.33 10.52 14.24
C LEU A 317 -38.20 9.75 13.24
N GLY A 318 -37.93 8.46 13.04
CA GLY A 318 -38.73 7.58 12.19
C GLY A 318 -40.14 7.34 12.73
N THR A 319 -40.29 7.13 14.05
CA THR A 319 -41.61 6.90 14.67
C THR A 319 -42.48 8.15 14.69
N ALA A 320 -41.90 9.34 14.94
CA ALA A 320 -42.61 10.62 14.95
C ALA A 320 -43.23 11.01 13.59
N ARG A 321 -42.90 10.29 12.51
CA ARG A 321 -43.23 10.61 11.12
C ARG A 321 -44.52 9.96 10.59
N HIS A 322 -45.26 9.18 11.37
CA HIS A 322 -46.42 8.41 10.90
C HIS A 322 -47.67 9.26 10.50
N GLY A 323 -47.48 10.45 9.92
CA GLY A 323 -48.52 11.28 9.26
C GLY A 323 -48.67 10.99 7.75
N PRO A 324 -49.64 11.64 7.06
CA PRO A 324 -50.15 11.22 5.74
C PRO A 324 -49.09 11.12 4.61
N PRO A 325 -49.34 10.28 3.57
CA PRO A 325 -48.30 9.59 2.80
C PRO A 325 -47.57 10.39 1.70
N ALA A 326 -48.04 11.55 1.26
CA ALA A 326 -47.52 12.21 0.05
C ALA A 326 -46.10 12.83 0.23
N THR A 327 -45.84 13.47 1.37
CA THR A 327 -44.51 14.00 1.75
C THR A 327 -43.67 12.96 2.52
N GLY A 328 -44.28 11.80 2.79
CA GLY A 328 -43.72 10.69 3.56
C GLY A 328 -42.78 9.77 2.78
N THR A 329 -42.52 9.95 1.49
CA THR A 329 -41.67 8.99 0.75
C THR A 329 -40.19 9.38 0.75
N GLU A 330 -39.89 10.68 0.59
CA GLU A 330 -38.53 11.21 0.47
C GLU A 330 -37.78 11.29 1.80
N ALA A 331 -38.41 11.84 2.85
CA ALA A 331 -37.82 11.84 4.19
C ALA A 331 -37.56 10.42 4.74
N GLY A 332 -38.35 9.43 4.28
CA GLY A 332 -38.12 8.02 4.58
C GLY A 332 -36.90 7.45 3.85
N ARG A 333 -36.65 7.87 2.60
CA ARG A 333 -35.40 7.54 1.88
C ARG A 333 -34.18 8.14 2.59
N LEU A 334 -34.24 9.40 3.01
CA LEU A 334 -33.17 10.07 3.76
C LEU A 334 -32.81 9.34 5.07
N LEU A 335 -33.81 8.89 5.81
CA LEU A 335 -33.62 8.11 7.04
C LEU A 335 -32.99 6.74 6.76
N ARG A 336 -33.42 6.05 5.70
CA ARG A 336 -32.85 4.73 5.31
C ARG A 336 -31.37 4.82 4.92
N HIS A 337 -30.96 5.87 4.21
CA HIS A 337 -29.54 6.08 3.88
C HIS A 337 -28.70 6.28 5.16
N LEU A 338 -29.22 7.04 6.12
CA LEU A 338 -28.55 7.27 7.41
C LEU A 338 -28.55 6.01 8.30
N GLU A 339 -29.62 5.22 8.26
CA GLU A 339 -29.71 3.91 8.92
C GLU A 339 -28.65 2.94 8.38
N SER A 340 -28.54 2.85 7.05
CA SER A 340 -27.54 2.05 6.35
C SER A 340 -26.13 2.47 6.76
N ALA A 341 -25.83 3.78 6.72
CA ALA A 341 -24.53 4.32 7.17
C ALA A 341 -24.21 3.96 8.63
N LEU A 342 -25.17 4.11 9.55
CA LEU A 342 -24.99 3.74 10.97
C LEU A 342 -24.84 2.23 11.18
N SER A 343 -25.46 1.41 10.32
CA SER A 343 -25.30 -0.04 10.32
C SER A 343 -23.86 -0.44 9.99
N CYS A 344 -23.29 0.18 8.96
CA CYS A 344 -21.90 -0.01 8.53
C CYS A 344 -20.89 0.39 9.62
N LEU A 345 -21.17 1.49 10.34
CA LEU A 345 -20.34 1.99 11.44
C LEU A 345 -20.37 1.10 12.70
N SER A 346 -21.37 0.22 12.82
CA SER A 346 -21.60 -0.62 14.01
C SER A 346 -21.02 -2.03 13.94
N ALA A 347 -20.60 -2.48 12.74
CA ALA A 347 -20.21 -3.87 12.53
C ALA A 347 -19.01 -4.27 13.43
N PRO A 348 -19.15 -5.26 14.33
CA PRO A 348 -18.10 -5.62 15.27
C PRO A 348 -16.86 -6.18 14.54
N PRO A 349 -15.65 -6.04 15.13
CA PRO A 349 -14.48 -6.74 14.64
C PRO A 349 -14.71 -8.25 14.80
N PRO A 350 -14.33 -9.09 13.82
CA PRO A 350 -14.39 -10.53 13.89
C PRO A 350 -13.43 -10.91 14.98
N ALA A 351 -13.79 -11.95 15.73
CA ALA A 351 -12.87 -12.55 16.67
C ALA A 351 -11.52 -12.78 15.97
N PRO A 352 -10.39 -12.44 16.61
CA PRO A 352 -9.09 -12.80 16.05
C PRO A 352 -9.12 -14.29 15.69
N PRO A 353 -8.54 -14.71 14.56
CA PRO A 353 -8.50 -16.12 14.21
C PRO A 353 -7.91 -16.85 15.42
N VAL A 354 -8.73 -17.71 16.04
CA VAL A 354 -8.31 -18.53 17.17
C VAL A 354 -7.06 -19.24 16.71
N ARG A 355 -5.93 -18.92 17.34
CA ARG A 355 -4.70 -19.66 17.12
C ARG A 355 -5.01 -21.07 17.60
N THR A 356 -5.33 -21.96 16.66
CA THR A 356 -5.17 -23.38 16.88
C THR A 356 -3.67 -23.61 17.01
N HIS A 357 -3.15 -23.36 18.22
CA HIS A 357 -1.99 -24.09 18.67
C HIS A 357 -2.40 -25.56 18.54
N ARG A 358 -1.98 -26.21 17.46
CA ARG A 358 -1.80 -27.65 17.44
C ARG A 358 -0.84 -27.91 18.60
N ALA A 359 -1.39 -28.13 19.78
CA ALA A 359 -0.69 -28.76 20.87
C ALA A 359 -0.21 -30.08 20.27
N LEU A 360 1.12 -30.19 20.09
CA LEU A 360 1.78 -31.46 19.89
C LEU A 360 1.20 -32.39 20.96
N GLY A 361 0.46 -33.40 20.52
CA GLY A 361 -0.10 -34.39 21.43
C GLY A 361 1.02 -34.95 22.30
N PRO A 362 0.77 -35.25 23.58
CA PRO A 362 1.79 -35.83 24.44
C PRO A 362 2.32 -37.10 23.78
N LEU A 363 3.64 -37.14 23.55
CA LEU A 363 4.35 -38.32 23.07
C LEU A 363 3.99 -39.48 23.99
N ARG A 364 3.23 -40.45 23.47
CA ARG A 364 2.99 -41.73 24.15
C ARG A 364 4.35 -42.42 24.33
N PRO A 365 4.71 -42.89 25.52
CA PRO A 365 5.91 -43.69 25.69
C PRO A 365 5.73 -45.00 24.92
N SER A 366 6.68 -45.27 24.02
CA SER A 366 6.79 -46.54 23.31
C SER A 366 7.02 -47.66 24.32
N SER A 367 6.08 -48.62 24.39
CA SER A 367 6.29 -49.87 25.11
C SER A 367 7.36 -50.68 24.38
N ARG A 368 8.50 -50.88 25.06
CA ARG A 368 9.48 -51.92 24.71
C ARG A 368 8.77 -53.29 24.59
N ARG A 369 9.02 -53.97 23.48
CA ARG A 369 9.20 -55.42 23.43
C ARG A 369 10.40 -55.71 22.56
#